data_AF-A0A3N7AS26-F1
#
_entry.id   AF-A0A3N7AS26-F1
#
_cell.length_a   1.000
_cell.length_b   1.000
_cell.length_c   1.000
_cell.angle_alpha   90.00
_cell.angle_beta   90.00
_cell.angle_gamma   90.00
#
_symmetry.space_group_name_H-M   'P 1'
#
loop_
_entity.id
_entity.type
_entity.pdbx_description
1 polymer ?
#
loop_
_entity_poly.entity_id
_entity_poly.type
_entity_poly.pdbx_seq_one_letter_code
_entity_poly.pdbx_strand_id
1 'polypeptide(L)'
;MPFKPPLTLEQIRDIQDRNRDNPDVLALLWEIRRLFSIVARADQLAESLSPQGGIIDMIIDALKEQIANEPSLENRRKLTADIDADRKGSGYKHPSEKE
;
A
#
# COMPACT_ATOMS: atom_id res chain seq x y z
N MET A 1 -16.15 -8.27 -17.69
CA MET A 1 -16.84 -7.34 -16.78
C MET A 1 -15.76 -6.45 -16.17
N PRO A 2 -15.92 -5.12 -16.16
CA PRO A 2 -14.95 -4.25 -15.48
C PRO A 2 -14.94 -4.54 -13.98
N PHE A 3 -13.78 -4.40 -13.33
CA PHE A 3 -13.69 -4.50 -11.88
C PHE A 3 -14.49 -3.36 -11.24
N LYS A 4 -15.17 -3.65 -10.13
CA LYS A 4 -15.76 -2.59 -9.31
C LYS A 4 -14.65 -1.74 -8.71
N PRO A 5 -14.91 -0.46 -8.39
CA PRO A 5 -13.97 0.34 -7.61
C PRO A 5 -13.56 -0.40 -6.33
N PRO A 6 -12.28 -0.30 -5.91
CA PRO A 6 -11.82 -0.93 -4.70
C PRO A 6 -12.55 -0.37 -3.48
N LEU A 7 -12.80 -1.21 -2.49
CA LEU A 7 -13.42 -0.79 -1.23
C LEU A 7 -12.46 0.09 -0.44
N THR A 8 -12.95 1.20 0.11
CA THR A 8 -12.16 1.98 1.06
C THR A 8 -11.94 1.19 2.35
N LEU A 9 -10.95 1.58 3.13
CA LEU A 9 -10.68 0.93 4.42
C LEU A 9 -11.80 1.12 5.42
N GLU A 10 -12.50 2.24 5.35
CA GLU A 10 -13.69 2.51 6.14
C GLU A 10 -14.80 1.51 5.77
N GLN A 11 -15.06 1.32 4.48
CA GLN A 11 -16.02 0.32 4.01
C GLN A 11 -15.63 -1.10 4.44
N ILE A 12 -14.34 -1.45 4.41
CA ILE A 12 -13.83 -2.74 4.87
C ILE A 12 -14.06 -2.91 6.39
N ARG A 13 -13.79 -1.86 7.18
CA ARG A 13 -14.06 -1.87 8.64
C ARG A 13 -15.54 -2.00 8.94
N ASP A 14 -16.39 -1.30 8.20
CA ASP A 14 -17.84 -1.41 8.35
C ASP A 14 -18.34 -2.83 8.02
N ILE A 15 -17.74 -3.49 7.02
CA ILE A 15 -18.05 -4.90 6.72
C ILE A 15 -17.62 -5.79 7.88
N GLN A 16 -16.43 -5.58 8.44
CA GLN A 16 -15.93 -6.33 9.59
C GLN A 16 -16.86 -6.17 10.79
N ASP A 17 -17.28 -4.94 11.11
CA ASP A 17 -18.13 -4.64 12.26
C ASP A 17 -19.52 -5.26 12.15
N ARG A 18 -20.09 -5.30 10.95
CA ARG A 18 -21.36 -5.99 10.70
C ARG A 18 -21.27 -7.51 10.75
N ASN A 19 -20.08 -8.09 10.60
CA ASN A 19 -19.88 -9.54 10.39
C ASN A 19 -18.83 -10.14 11.34
N ARG A 20 -18.68 -9.60 12.56
CA ARG A 20 -17.61 -9.99 13.49
C ARG A 20 -17.57 -11.49 13.80
N ASP A 21 -18.71 -12.17 13.78
CA ASP A 21 -18.83 -13.59 14.10
C ASP A 21 -18.98 -14.50 12.86
N ASN A 22 -18.88 -13.94 11.64
CA ASN A 22 -18.97 -14.72 10.41
C ASN A 22 -17.56 -15.17 9.95
N PRO A 23 -17.21 -16.47 10.10
CA PRO A 23 -15.86 -16.95 9.82
C PRO A 23 -15.46 -16.81 8.35
N ASP A 24 -16.40 -16.95 7.41
CA ASP A 24 -16.12 -16.82 5.98
C ASP A 24 -15.81 -15.38 5.60
N VAL A 25 -16.56 -14.42 6.16
CA VAL A 25 -16.30 -12.99 5.93
C VAL A 25 -14.94 -12.62 6.51
N LEU A 26 -14.61 -13.09 7.71
CA LEU A 26 -13.29 -12.86 8.30
C LEU A 26 -12.16 -13.43 7.43
N ALA A 27 -12.33 -14.64 6.88
CA ALA A 27 -11.35 -15.25 5.98
C ALA A 27 -11.13 -14.41 4.71
N LEU A 28 -12.22 -13.90 4.10
CA LEU A 28 -12.14 -13.02 2.93
C LEU A 28 -11.48 -11.67 3.27
N LEU A 29 -11.78 -11.08 4.43
CA LEU A 29 -11.13 -9.85 4.88
C LEU A 29 -9.63 -10.02 5.09
N TRP A 30 -9.20 -11.19 5.58
CA TRP A 30 -7.78 -11.54 5.67
C TRP A 30 -7.13 -11.67 4.29
N GLU A 31 -7.82 -12.27 3.32
CA GLU A 31 -7.30 -12.37 1.96
C GLU A 31 -7.14 -10.99 1.32
N ILE A 32 -8.12 -10.10 1.51
CA ILE A 32 -8.03 -8.71 1.05
C ILE A 32 -6.81 -8.01 1.67
N ARG A 33 -6.58 -8.20 2.97
CA ARG A 33 -5.41 -7.65 3.68
C ARG A 33 -4.09 -8.20 3.12
N ARG A 34 -4.04 -9.48 2.75
CA ARG A 34 -2.88 -10.12 2.12
C ARG A 34 -2.61 -9.50 0.75
N LEU A 35 -3.63 -9.32 -0.08
CA LEU A 35 -3.52 -8.70 -1.40
C LEU A 35 -3.06 -7.24 -1.31
N PHE A 36 -3.59 -6.47 -0.35
CA PHE A 36 -3.14 -5.11 -0.07
C PHE A 36 -1.64 -5.04 0.25
N SER A 37 -1.13 -6.05 0.96
CA SER A 37 0.30 -6.13 1.28
C SER A 37 1.15 -6.44 0.05
N ILE A 38 0.65 -7.20 -0.91
CA ILE A 38 1.34 -7.49 -2.18
C ILE A 38 1.38 -6.23 -3.05
N VAL A 39 0.27 -5.51 -3.19
CA VAL A 39 0.21 -4.25 -3.95
C VAL A 39 1.16 -3.21 -3.35
N ALA A 40 1.17 -3.06 -2.03
CA ALA A 40 2.09 -2.15 -1.35
C ALA A 40 3.57 -2.50 -1.61
N ARG A 41 3.93 -3.79 -1.68
CA ARG A 41 5.28 -4.23 -2.04
C ARG A 41 5.61 -3.99 -3.51
N ALA A 42 4.65 -4.15 -4.40
CA ALA A 42 4.83 -3.85 -5.83
C ALA A 42 5.15 -2.37 -6.05
N ASP A 43 4.42 -1.48 -5.36
CA ASP A 43 4.66 -0.03 -5.37
C ASP A 43 6.05 0.31 -4.82
N GLN A 44 6.44 -0.29 -3.68
CA GLN A 44 7.77 -0.13 -3.11
C GLN A 44 8.89 -0.61 -4.05
N LEU A 45 8.69 -1.75 -4.71
CA LEU A 45 9.63 -2.27 -5.70
C LEU A 45 9.76 -1.30 -6.88
N ALA A 46 8.64 -0.81 -7.40
CA ALA A 46 8.58 0.15 -8.50
C ALA A 46 9.25 1.50 -8.15
N GLU A 47 9.23 1.92 -6.88
CA GLU A 47 9.97 3.10 -6.38
C GLU A 47 11.47 2.84 -6.20
N SER A 48 11.85 1.59 -5.89
CA SER A 48 13.24 1.22 -5.60
C SER A 48 14.08 0.96 -6.86
N LEU A 49 13.44 0.72 -7.99
CA LEU A 49 14.12 0.52 -9.27
C LEU A 49 14.56 1.87 -9.84
N SER A 50 15.87 2.02 -10.07
CA SER A 50 16.39 3.16 -10.85
C SER A 50 15.84 3.11 -12.29
N PRO A 51 15.75 4.24 -13.01
CA PRO A 51 15.35 4.24 -14.41
C PRO A 51 16.20 3.26 -15.21
N GLN A 52 15.57 2.29 -15.87
CA GLN A 52 16.28 1.27 -16.64
C GLN A 52 16.31 1.63 -18.13
N GLY A 53 15.44 2.53 -18.57
CA GLY A 53 15.23 2.90 -19.97
C GLY A 53 14.37 1.88 -20.73
N GLY A 54 13.69 2.36 -21.77
CA GLY A 54 13.00 1.52 -22.74
C GLY A 54 11.77 0.79 -22.15
N ILE A 55 11.61 -0.49 -22.52
CA ILE A 55 10.41 -1.29 -22.23
C ILE A 55 10.19 -1.50 -20.72
N ILE A 56 11.26 -1.56 -19.93
CA ILE A 56 11.15 -1.80 -18.49
C ILE A 56 10.45 -0.62 -17.80
N ASP A 57 10.81 0.62 -18.15
CA ASP A 57 10.17 1.81 -17.59
C ASP A 57 8.69 1.86 -17.98
N MET A 58 8.33 1.47 -19.22
CA MET A 58 6.93 1.38 -19.66
C MET A 58 6.12 0.36 -18.84
N ILE A 59 6.71 -0.79 -18.49
CA ILE A 59 6.06 -1.79 -17.64
C ILE A 59 5.87 -1.27 -16.21
N ILE A 60 6.87 -0.57 -15.68
CA ILE A 60 6.80 0.04 -14.35
C ILE A 60 5.71 1.11 -14.32
N ASP A 61 5.63 1.96 -15.33
CA ASP A 61 4.62 3.02 -15.43
C ASP A 61 3.21 2.42 -15.55
N ALA A 62 3.03 1.39 -16.39
CA ALA A 62 1.77 0.68 -16.51
C ALA A 62 1.34 0.02 -15.18
N LEU A 63 2.30 -0.58 -14.45
CA LEU A 63 2.04 -1.13 -13.13
C LEU A 63 1.59 -0.03 -12.16
N LYS A 64 2.31 1.10 -12.10
CA LYS A 64 1.97 2.25 -11.26
C LYS A 64 0.58 2.80 -11.56
N GLU A 65 0.21 2.90 -12.83
CA GLU A 65 -1.14 3.32 -13.25
C GLU A 65 -2.19 2.33 -12.76
N GLN A 66 -1.95 1.02 -12.92
CA GLN A 66 -2.88 -0.03 -12.51
C GLN A 66 -3.15 -0.01 -11.00
N ILE A 67 -2.13 0.27 -10.19
CA ILE A 67 -2.26 0.25 -8.71
C ILE A 67 -2.55 1.62 -8.11
N ALA A 68 -2.58 2.70 -8.90
CA ALA A 68 -2.62 4.09 -8.41
C ALA A 68 -3.80 4.38 -7.45
N ASN A 69 -4.93 3.71 -7.66
CA ASN A 69 -6.16 3.91 -6.90
C ASN A 69 -6.40 2.84 -5.82
N GLU A 70 -5.41 1.98 -5.55
CA GLU A 70 -5.54 0.93 -4.54
C GLU A 70 -5.48 1.51 -3.12
N PRO A 71 -6.47 1.21 -2.24
CA PRO A 71 -6.52 1.71 -0.86
C PRO A 71 -5.27 1.36 -0.03
N SER A 72 -4.58 0.27 -0.40
CA SER A 72 -3.32 -0.12 0.22
C SER A 72 -2.22 0.91 0.08
N LEU A 73 -2.20 1.69 -1.01
CA LEU A 73 -1.15 2.69 -1.25
C LEU A 73 -1.36 3.94 -0.40
N GLU A 74 -2.61 4.40 -0.26
CA GLU A 74 -2.93 5.50 0.63
C GLU A 74 -2.54 5.16 2.08
N ASN A 75 -2.86 3.95 2.52
CA ASN A 75 -2.47 3.47 3.85
C ASN A 75 -0.95 3.41 4.03
N ARG A 76 -0.23 2.92 3.02
CA ARG A 76 1.23 2.88 3.04
C ARG A 76 1.81 4.29 3.19
N ARG A 77 1.33 5.24 2.40
CA ARG A 77 1.77 6.64 2.45
C ARG A 77 1.52 7.27 3.83
N LYS A 78 0.35 7.03 4.42
CA LYS A 78 0.03 7.48 5.79
C LYS A 78 0.99 6.87 6.82
N LEU A 79 1.20 5.56 6.79
CA LEU A 79 2.12 4.88 7.70
C LEU A 79 3.56 5.37 7.56
N THR A 80 4.05 5.57 6.33
CA THR A 80 5.39 6.12 6.10
C THR A 80 5.50 7.54 6.64
N ALA A 81 4.49 8.39 6.41
CA ALA A 81 4.47 9.76 6.92
C ALA A 81 4.47 9.81 8.45
N ASP A 82 3.69 8.93 9.11
CA ASP A 82 3.63 8.81 10.56
C ASP A 82 5.00 8.38 11.13
N ILE A 83 5.63 7.36 10.53
CA ILE A 83 6.98 6.89 10.91
C ILE A 83 8.01 8.02 10.77
N ASP A 84 7.95 8.80 9.70
CA ASP A 84 8.90 9.89 9.47
C ASP A 84 8.67 11.08 10.41
N ALA A 85 7.41 11.36 10.78
CA ALA A 85 7.06 12.35 11.79
C ALA A 85 7.61 11.94 13.17
N ASP A 86 7.43 10.68 13.56
CA ASP A 86 7.96 10.12 14.80
C ASP A 86 9.49 10.17 14.86
N ARG A 87 10.17 9.83 13.75
CA ARG A 87 11.64 9.91 13.64
C ARG A 87 12.16 11.33 13.84
N LYS A 88 11.51 12.32 13.22
CA LYS A 88 11.85 13.75 13.37
C LYS A 88 11.61 14.25 14.79
N GLY A 89 10.54 13.81 15.45
CA GLY A 89 10.25 14.12 16.85
C GLY A 89 11.24 13.47 17.83
N SER A 90 11.78 12.30 17.49
CA SER A 90 12.76 11.56 18.30
C SER A 90 14.20 12.08 18.19
N GLY A 91 14.49 13.06 17.32
CA GLY A 91 15.85 13.54 17.08
C GLY A 91 16.77 12.51 16.40
N TYR A 92 16.21 11.54 15.68
CA TYR A 92 16.98 10.52 14.96
C TYR A 92 17.73 11.16 13.77
N LYS A 93 19.07 11.12 13.80
CA LYS A 93 19.91 11.51 12.64
C LYS A 93 20.20 10.30 11.77
N HIS A 94 19.97 10.42 10.47
CA HIS A 94 20.21 9.32 9.54
C HIS A 94 21.72 9.03 9.44
N PRO A 95 22.17 7.76 9.31
CA PRO A 95 23.60 7.44 9.22
C PRO A 95 24.36 8.13 8.09
N SER A 96 23.66 8.61 7.06
CA SER A 96 24.22 9.37 5.93
C SER A 96 24.41 10.87 6.20
N GLU A 97 24.04 11.38 7.38
CA GLU A 97 24.20 12.80 7.79
C GLU A 97 25.42 12.99 8.72
N LYS A 98 26.28 11.98 8.83
CA LYS A 98 27.57 12.05 9.53
C LYS A 98 28.70 12.20 8.50
N GLU A 99 28.77 13.35 7.86
CA GLU A 99 30.00 13.86 7.21
C GLU A 99 30.31 15.26 7.72
#